data_AF-A0A2I0R3J9-F1
#
_entry.id   AF-A0A2I0R3J9-F1
#
_cell.length_a   1.000
_cell.length_b   1.000
_cell.length_c   1.000
_cell.angle_alpha   90.00
_cell.angle_beta   90.00
_cell.angle_gamma   90.00
#
_symmetry.space_group_name_H-M   'P 1'
#
loop_
_entity.id
_entity.type
_entity.pdbx_description
1 polymer ?
#
loop_
_entity_poly.entity_id
_entity_poly.type
_entity_poly.pdbx_seq_one_letter_code
_entity_poly.pdbx_strand_id
1 'polypeptide(L)'
;MGYYKTINGKKYDAELLELADKLTEGAGDGRLSKEDAGQLFDAVKDGNSYTDIEKDTVAYVRDNYKWTDAADEWFRTEIRKWAASK
;
A
#
# COMPACT_ATOMS: atom_id res chain seq x y z
N MET A 1 -9.51 8.57 -13.11
CA MET A 1 -8.33 7.71 -12.96
C MET A 1 -8.61 6.35 -13.57
N GLY A 2 -7.64 5.72 -14.21
CA GLY A 2 -7.78 4.33 -14.67
C GLY A 2 -7.51 3.35 -13.52
N TYR A 3 -8.02 2.12 -13.64
CA TYR A 3 -7.83 1.07 -12.63
C TYR A 3 -6.36 0.71 -12.36
N TYR A 4 -5.46 0.98 -13.31
CA TYR A 4 -4.05 0.64 -13.20
C TYR A 4 -3.13 1.80 -13.55
N LYS A 5 -2.01 1.89 -12.84
CA LYS A 5 -0.87 2.77 -13.15
C LYS A 5 0.28 1.90 -13.68
N THR A 6 0.91 2.30 -14.78
CA THR A 6 2.06 1.57 -15.33
C THR A 6 3.35 2.30 -14.98
N ILE A 7 4.26 1.63 -14.28
CA ILE A 7 5.58 2.17 -13.92
C ILE A 7 6.63 1.18 -14.42
N ASN A 8 7.54 1.63 -15.28
CA ASN A 8 8.58 0.80 -15.90
C ASN A 8 8.03 -0.48 -16.57
N GLY A 9 6.89 -0.35 -17.26
CA GLY A 9 6.25 -1.48 -17.98
C GLY A 9 5.49 -2.46 -17.08
N LYS A 10 5.46 -2.26 -15.77
CA LYS A 10 4.71 -3.07 -14.81
C LYS A 10 3.44 -2.35 -14.36
N LYS A 11 2.34 -3.08 -14.22
CA LYS A 11 1.04 -2.55 -13.78
C LYS A 11 0.92 -2.63 -12.28
N TYR A 12 0.31 -1.60 -11.71
CA TYR A 12 0.04 -1.45 -10.29
C TYR A 12 -1.39 -0.94 -10.11
N ASP A 13 -1.96 -1.21 -8.95
CA ASP A 13 -3.21 -0.61 -8.51
C ASP A 13 -3.02 0.92 -8.41
N ALA A 14 -3.79 1.66 -9.20
CA ALA A 14 -3.66 3.11 -9.24
C ALA A 14 -4.18 3.77 -7.96
N GLU A 15 -5.25 3.25 -7.38
CA GLU A 15 -5.90 3.82 -6.20
C GLU A 15 -5.03 3.66 -4.96
N LEU A 16 -4.39 2.49 -4.81
CA LEU A 16 -3.47 2.24 -3.70
C LEU A 16 -2.22 3.12 -3.77
N LEU A 17 -1.69 3.36 -4.97
CA LEU A 17 -0.56 4.28 -5.16
C LEU A 17 -0.95 5.73 -4.86
N GLU A 18 -2.11 6.18 -5.33
CA GLU A 18 -2.61 7.52 -5.06
C GLU A 18 -2.91 7.76 -3.59
N LEU A 19 -3.37 6.72 -2.87
CA LEU A 19 -3.55 6.79 -1.43
C LEU A 19 -2.20 6.97 -0.72
N ALA A 20 -1.18 6.20 -1.10
CA ALA A 20 0.17 6.35 -0.53
C ALA A 20 0.78 7.73 -0.81
N ASP A 21 0.61 8.26 -2.03
CA ASP A 21 1.02 9.62 -2.39
C ASP A 21 0.33 10.64 -1.45
N LYS A 22 -1.01 10.61 -1.34
CA LYS A 22 -1.77 11.53 -0.48
C LYS A 22 -1.37 11.48 1.00
N LEU A 23 -1.14 10.29 1.54
CA LEU A 23 -0.77 10.10 2.95
C LEU A 23 0.63 10.65 3.25
N THR A 24 1.49 10.77 2.23
CA THR A 24 2.85 11.33 2.38
C THR A 24 3.00 12.80 1.98
N GLU A 25 2.04 13.36 1.23
CA GLU A 25 2.00 14.78 0.83
C GLU A 25 1.54 15.74 1.95
N GLY A 26 1.01 15.23 3.06
CA GLY A 26 0.48 16.03 4.18
C GLY A 26 1.54 16.74 5.05
N ALA A 27 1.07 17.46 6.09
CA ALA A 27 1.91 18.28 7.00
C ALA A 27 2.79 17.48 8.00
N GLY A 28 3.14 16.22 7.67
CA GLY A 28 3.94 15.33 8.50
C GLY A 28 5.44 15.35 8.17
N ASP A 29 6.18 14.38 8.70
CA ASP A 29 7.61 14.18 8.39
C ASP A 29 7.86 13.38 7.09
N GLY A 30 6.80 13.21 6.28
CA GLY A 30 6.81 12.48 5.03
C GLY A 30 6.92 10.96 5.19
N ARG A 31 6.73 10.41 6.40
CA ARG A 31 6.67 8.97 6.65
C ARG A 31 5.25 8.49 6.88
N LEU A 32 4.95 7.30 6.38
CA LEU A 32 3.73 6.57 6.69
C LEU A 32 3.77 6.11 8.16
N SER A 33 2.82 6.65 8.92
CA SER A 33 2.57 6.27 10.31
C SER A 33 1.77 4.96 10.37
N LYS A 34 1.57 4.44 11.58
CA LYS A 34 0.75 3.24 11.78
C LYS A 34 -0.72 3.48 11.42
N GLU A 35 -1.21 4.72 11.55
CA GLU A 35 -2.56 5.08 11.13
C GLU A 35 -2.68 5.06 9.60
N ASP A 36 -1.70 5.62 8.89
CA ASP A 36 -1.63 5.60 7.42
C ASP A 36 -1.53 4.16 6.89
N ALA A 37 -0.74 3.32 7.57
CA ALA A 37 -0.67 1.89 7.30
C ALA A 37 -2.04 1.20 7.40
N GLY A 38 -2.87 1.61 8.37
CA GLY A 38 -4.23 1.11 8.54
C GLY A 38 -5.10 1.46 7.34
N GLN A 39 -5.04 2.71 6.88
CA GLN A 39 -5.79 3.18 5.71
C GLN A 39 -5.36 2.42 4.44
N LEU A 40 -4.06 2.24 4.22
CA LEU A 40 -3.54 1.43 3.12
C LEU A 40 -4.00 -0.02 3.20
N PHE A 41 -4.04 -0.59 4.41
CA PHE A 41 -4.47 -1.98 4.59
C PHE A 41 -5.96 -2.16 4.30
N ASP A 42 -6.79 -1.20 4.72
CA ASP A 42 -8.22 -1.21 4.40
C ASP A 42 -8.46 -1.11 2.89
N ALA A 43 -7.71 -0.26 2.18
CA ALA A 43 -7.77 -0.18 0.72
C ALA A 43 -7.39 -1.49 0.03
N VAL A 44 -6.33 -2.17 0.48
CA VAL A 44 -5.94 -3.49 -0.05
C VAL A 44 -7.05 -4.53 0.14
N LYS A 45 -7.75 -4.49 1.28
CA LYS A 45 -8.82 -5.46 1.57
C LYS A 45 -10.07 -5.23 0.73
N ASP A 46 -10.39 -3.98 0.42
CA ASP A 46 -11.63 -3.60 -0.28
C ASP A 46 -11.68 -4.18 -1.72
N GLY A 47 -10.52 -4.30 -2.37
CA GLY A 47 -10.38 -4.99 -3.66
C GLY A 47 -10.76 -6.49 -3.63
N ASN A 48 -10.97 -7.06 -2.43
CA ASN A 48 -11.44 -8.41 -2.10
C ASN A 48 -10.65 -9.59 -2.72
N SER A 49 -9.59 -9.30 -3.47
CA SER A 49 -8.67 -10.26 -4.09
C SER A 49 -7.23 -9.78 -3.92
N TYR A 50 -6.28 -10.72 -3.87
CA TYR A 50 -4.87 -10.40 -3.74
C TYR A 50 -4.10 -11.01 -4.91
N THR A 51 -4.34 -10.44 -6.10
CA THR A 51 -3.71 -10.86 -7.34
C THR A 51 -2.24 -10.42 -7.37
N ASP A 52 -1.55 -10.76 -8.45
CA ASP A 52 -0.16 -10.34 -8.61
C ASP A 52 -0.03 -8.81 -8.70
N ILE A 53 -1.05 -8.10 -9.19
CA ILE A 53 -1.06 -6.64 -9.24
C ILE A 53 -1.10 -6.05 -7.82
N GLU A 54 -1.96 -6.53 -6.93
CA GLU A 54 -2.03 -6.02 -5.54
C GLU A 54 -0.76 -6.38 -4.76
N LYS A 55 -0.20 -7.58 -4.94
CA LYS A 55 1.09 -7.97 -4.35
C LYS A 55 2.21 -7.03 -4.79
N ASP A 56 2.29 -6.80 -6.09
CA ASP A 56 3.31 -5.93 -6.70
C ASP A 56 3.15 -4.48 -6.25
N THR A 57 1.92 -4.02 -6.07
CA THR A 57 1.64 -2.67 -5.58
C THR A 57 1.99 -2.53 -4.11
N VAL A 58 1.63 -3.50 -3.26
CA VAL A 58 2.03 -3.52 -1.84
C VAL A 58 3.56 -3.53 -1.71
N ALA A 59 4.26 -4.33 -2.52
CA ALA A 59 5.72 -4.33 -2.55
C ALA A 59 6.27 -2.96 -2.97
N TYR A 60 5.72 -2.38 -4.04
CA TYR A 60 6.13 -1.06 -4.52
C TYR A 60 5.96 0.03 -3.45
N VAL A 61 4.80 0.08 -2.77
CA VAL A 61 4.56 1.08 -1.71
C VAL A 61 5.54 0.91 -0.56
N ARG A 62 5.86 -0.34 -0.18
CA ARG A 62 6.84 -0.59 0.88
C ARG A 62 8.27 -0.20 0.51
N ASP A 63 8.65 -0.38 -0.76
CA ASP A 63 10.02 -0.13 -1.21
C ASP A 63 10.27 1.34 -1.57
N ASN A 64 9.23 2.10 -1.94
CA ASN A 64 9.38 3.46 -2.49
C ASN A 64 8.91 4.58 -1.54
N TYR A 65 8.15 4.26 -0.49
CA TYR A 65 7.71 5.24 0.50
C TYR A 65 8.49 5.08 1.80
N LYS A 66 8.58 6.16 2.57
CA LYS A 66 9.18 6.09 3.90
C LYS A 66 8.12 5.66 4.90
N TRP A 67 8.50 4.80 5.82
CA TRP A 67 7.64 4.30 6.89
C TRP A 67 8.27 4.59 8.23
N THR A 68 7.44 4.71 9.26
CA THR A 68 7.93 4.46 10.63
C THR A 68 8.12 2.96 10.82
N ASP A 69 9.08 2.54 11.65
CA ASP A 69 9.36 1.11 11.88
C ASP A 69 8.11 0.37 12.37
N ALA A 70 7.34 1.00 13.26
CA ALA A 70 6.09 0.46 13.79
C ALA A 70 5.02 0.29 12.70
N ALA A 71 4.99 1.16 11.68
CA ALA A 71 4.05 1.07 10.58
C ALA A 71 4.43 -0.04 9.60
N ASP A 72 5.71 -0.15 9.19
CA ASP A 72 6.17 -1.21 8.29
C ASP A 72 5.95 -2.59 8.90
N GLU A 73 6.33 -2.77 10.17
CA GLU A 73 6.15 -4.06 10.87
C GLU A 73 4.68 -4.45 10.97
N TRP A 74 3.83 -3.53 11.40
CA TRP A 74 2.40 -3.77 11.54
C TRP A 74 1.75 -4.10 10.20
N PHE A 75 2.01 -3.28 9.17
CA PHE A 75 1.41 -3.45 7.85
C PHE A 75 1.75 -4.80 7.23
N ARG A 76 3.04 -5.21 7.28
CA ARG A 76 3.48 -6.52 6.78
C ARG A 76 2.81 -7.67 7.50
N THR A 77 2.63 -7.52 8.80
CA THR A 77 2.00 -8.54 9.63
C THR A 77 0.53 -8.72 9.23
N GLU A 78 -0.21 -7.63 9.09
CA GLU A 78 -1.63 -7.68 8.73
C GLU A 78 -1.85 -8.14 7.27
N ILE A 79 -1.03 -7.67 6.32
CA ILE A 79 -1.04 -8.17 4.94
C ILE A 79 -0.83 -9.69 4.90
N ARG A 80 0.19 -10.22 5.62
CA ARG A 80 0.46 -11.66 5.65
C ARG A 80 -0.70 -12.46 6.25
N LYS A 81 -1.27 -12.00 7.37
CA LYS A 81 -2.41 -12.67 8.02
C LYS A 81 -3.62 -12.72 7.09
N TRP A 82 -3.94 -11.60 6.46
CA TRP A 82 -5.11 -11.50 5.59
C TRP A 82 -4.91 -12.26 4.27
N ALA A 83 -3.75 -12.14 3.63
CA ALA A 83 -3.44 -12.84 2.39
C ALA A 83 -3.45 -14.37 2.54
N ALA A 84 -3.18 -14.89 3.74
CA ALA A 84 -3.27 -16.32 4.04
C ALA A 84 -4.72 -16.85 4.04
N SER A 85 -5.73 -15.96 4.08
CA SER A 85 -7.15 -16.31 4.06
C SER A 85 -7.82 -16.12 2.69
N LYS A 86 -7.04 -15.83 1.64
CA LYS A 86 -7.52 -15.53 0.28
C LYS A 86 -7.22 -16.65 -0.70
#